data_AF-A0A1H7JI61-F1
#
_entry.id   AF-A0A1H7JI61-F1
#
_cell.length_a   1.000
_cell.length_b   1.000
_cell.length_c   1.000
_cell.angle_alpha   90.00
_cell.angle_beta   90.00
_cell.angle_gamma   90.00
#
_symmetry.space_group_name_H-M   'P 1'
#
loop_
_entity.id
_entity.type
_entity.pdbx_description
1 polymer ?
#
loop_
_entity_poly.entity_id
_entity_poly.type
_entity_poly.pdbx_seq_one_letter_code
_entity_poly.pdbx_strand_id
1 'polypeptide(L)'
;MAASARASAHVSSVPESSSETASVESLALQACDDIDDLHEVRRAYAGLEKLIVQQGVNDTEEVYPTRSELGALVRVVNEELRRRIETTEGTIQSLRVAASEGTGQ
;
A
#
# COMPACT_ATOMS: atom_id res chain seq x y z
N MET A 1 50.29 -6.57 50.79
CA MET A 1 49.68 -7.50 49.82
C MET A 1 48.63 -8.34 50.55
N ALA A 2 47.36 -8.19 50.19
CA ALA A 2 46.27 -9.07 50.62
C ALA A 2 45.21 -9.08 49.50
N ALA A 3 44.94 -10.27 48.96
CA ALA A 3 43.94 -10.52 47.94
C ALA A 3 42.56 -10.75 48.59
N SER A 4 41.47 -10.35 47.94
CA SER A 4 40.38 -11.27 47.62
C SER A 4 39.31 -10.61 46.74
N ALA A 5 38.85 -11.41 45.78
CA ALA A 5 37.89 -11.09 44.73
C ALA A 5 36.45 -10.93 45.25
N ARG A 6 35.64 -10.13 44.55
CA ARG A 6 34.21 -10.42 44.34
C ARG A 6 33.80 -10.07 42.91
N ALA A 7 33.32 -11.11 42.25
CA ALA A 7 32.64 -11.08 40.96
C ALA A 7 31.37 -10.21 41.04
N SER A 8 31.08 -9.49 39.95
CA SER A 8 29.72 -9.10 39.64
C SER A 8 29.49 -9.28 38.15
N ALA A 9 28.89 -10.43 37.82
CA ALA A 9 28.25 -10.65 36.54
C ALA A 9 26.93 -9.89 36.56
N HIS A 10 26.90 -8.67 36.02
CA HIS A 10 25.65 -8.09 35.56
C HIS A 10 25.50 -8.39 34.08
N VAL A 11 24.92 -9.55 33.83
CA VAL A 11 24.08 -9.82 32.67
C VAL A 11 22.99 -8.75 32.67
N SER A 12 23.14 -7.72 31.85
CA SER A 12 21.99 -6.94 31.38
C SER A 12 21.64 -7.51 30.01
N SER A 13 20.99 -8.66 30.02
CA SER A 13 20.17 -9.07 28.89
C SER A 13 18.98 -8.12 28.85
N VAL A 14 19.09 -7.07 28.04
CA VAL A 14 17.92 -6.42 27.44
C VAL A 14 17.82 -7.00 26.03
N PRO A 15 16.84 -7.88 25.75
CA PRO A 15 16.60 -8.22 24.36
C PRO A 15 15.10 -8.31 24.06
N GLU A 16 14.29 -7.26 24.24
CA GLU A 16 12.90 -7.27 23.69
C GLU A 16 12.42 -5.92 23.12
N SER A 17 12.92 -4.76 23.57
CA SER A 17 12.39 -3.47 23.09
C SER A 17 12.76 -3.08 21.66
N SER A 18 13.82 -3.62 21.06
CA SER A 18 14.24 -3.24 19.71
C SER A 18 13.35 -3.81 18.60
N SER A 19 12.70 -4.95 18.85
CA SER A 19 11.84 -5.60 17.85
C SER A 19 10.45 -4.96 17.78
N GLU A 20 9.89 -4.56 18.92
CA GLU A 20 8.57 -3.90 18.98
C GLU A 20 8.63 -2.49 18.40
N THR A 21 9.68 -1.71 18.67
CA THR A 21 9.82 -0.36 18.12
C THR A 21 10.01 -0.36 16.61
N ALA A 22 10.76 -1.34 16.07
CA ALA A 22 10.90 -1.53 14.63
C ALA A 22 9.57 -1.90 13.95
N SER A 23 8.73 -2.68 14.64
CA SER A 23 7.38 -3.00 14.15
C SER A 23 6.46 -1.77 14.14
N VAL A 24 6.53 -0.92 15.15
CA VAL A 24 5.71 0.32 15.21
C VAL A 24 6.16 1.33 14.15
N GLU A 25 7.46 1.48 13.94
CA GLU A 25 8.00 2.36 12.89
C GLU A 25 7.59 1.90 11.50
N SER A 26 7.65 0.60 11.21
CA SER A 26 7.17 0.04 9.95
C SER A 26 5.66 0.27 9.74
N LEU A 27 4.85 0.15 10.79
CA LEU A 27 3.41 0.42 10.72
C LEU A 27 3.14 1.91 10.48
N ALA A 28 3.92 2.80 11.08
CA ALA A 28 3.79 4.25 10.86
C ALA A 28 4.15 4.64 9.42
N LEU A 29 5.21 4.05 8.85
CA LEU A 29 5.57 4.25 7.44
C LEU A 29 4.48 3.73 6.51
N GLN A 30 3.98 2.52 6.74
CA GLN A 30 2.87 1.97 5.96
C GLN A 30 1.63 2.86 6.03
N ALA A 31 1.29 3.39 7.21
CA ALA A 31 0.16 4.30 7.36
C ALA A 31 0.34 5.62 6.58
N CYS A 32 1.58 6.13 6.48
CA CYS A 32 1.87 7.29 5.64
C CYS A 32 1.68 6.97 4.15
N ASP A 33 2.18 5.83 3.69
CA ASP A 33 2.02 5.37 2.30
C ASP A 33 0.53 5.18 1.96
N ASP A 34 -0.24 4.55 2.86
CA ASP A 34 -1.69 4.36 2.72
C ASP A 34 -2.44 5.71 2.63
N ILE A 35 -2.03 6.71 3.41
CA ILE A 35 -2.61 8.06 3.37
C ILE A 35 -2.32 8.75 2.03
N ASP A 36 -1.10 8.62 1.50
CA ASP A 36 -0.72 9.19 0.21
C ASP A 36 -1.50 8.54 -0.94
N ASP A 37 -1.73 7.23 -0.88
CA ASP A 37 -2.58 6.52 -1.83
C ASP A 37 -4.04 6.98 -1.73
N LEU A 38 -4.58 7.18 -0.53
CA LEU A 38 -5.92 7.74 -0.33
C LEU A 38 -6.06 9.17 -0.88
N HIS A 39 -5.02 9.99 -0.73
CA HIS A 39 -5.01 11.34 -1.31
C HIS A 39 -5.13 11.31 -2.83
N GLU A 40 -4.54 10.30 -3.46
CA GLU A 40 -4.54 10.16 -4.91
C GLU A 40 -5.86 9.60 -5.43
N VAL A 41 -6.48 8.67 -4.70
CA VAL A 41 -7.88 8.28 -4.94
C VAL A 41 -8.84 9.47 -4.80
N ARG A 42 -8.67 10.30 -3.77
CA ARG A 42 -9.50 11.50 -3.59
C ARG A 42 -9.35 12.49 -4.75
N ARG A 43 -8.12 12.74 -5.22
CA ARG A 43 -7.85 13.61 -6.38
C ARG A 43 -8.50 13.04 -7.65
N ALA A 44 -8.43 11.73 -7.83
CA ALA A 44 -9.10 11.08 -8.94
C ALA A 44 -10.62 11.32 -8.92
N TYR A 45 -11.26 11.13 -7.77
CA TYR A 45 -12.70 11.39 -7.60
C TYR A 45 -13.09 12.85 -7.80
N ALA A 46 -12.28 13.81 -7.34
CA ALA A 46 -12.50 15.22 -7.65
C ALA A 46 -12.46 15.50 -9.17
N GLY A 47 -11.57 14.82 -9.90
CA GLY A 47 -11.55 14.88 -11.37
C GLY A 47 -12.82 14.32 -12.02
N LEU A 48 -13.36 13.20 -11.52
CA LEU A 48 -14.63 12.65 -12.00
C LEU A 48 -15.81 13.55 -11.69
N GLU A 49 -15.86 14.13 -10.49
CA GLU A 49 -16.90 15.08 -10.10
C GLU A 49 -16.96 16.23 -11.11
N LYS A 50 -15.81 16.80 -11.50
CA LYS A 50 -15.74 17.86 -12.52
C LYS A 50 -16.21 17.43 -13.91
N LEU A 51 -16.04 16.15 -14.28
CA LEU A 51 -16.51 15.61 -15.57
C LEU A 51 -18.01 15.29 -15.58
N ILE A 52 -18.58 14.96 -14.42
CA ILE A 52 -19.97 14.49 -14.29
C ILE A 52 -20.91 15.63 -13.90
N VAL A 53 -20.45 16.59 -13.10
CA VAL A 53 -21.24 17.76 -12.70
C VAL A 53 -21.57 18.57 -13.94
N GLN A 54 -22.86 18.62 -14.28
CA GLN A 54 -23.36 19.52 -15.32
C GLN A 54 -23.13 20.95 -14.83
N GLN A 55 -22.30 21.70 -15.54
CA GLN A 55 -22.24 23.14 -15.34
C GLN A 55 -23.58 23.70 -15.76
N GLY A 56 -24.27 24.34 -14.81
CA GLY A 56 -25.58 24.91 -15.07
C GLY A 56 -25.50 25.92 -16.21
N VAL A 57 -26.62 26.18 -16.89
CA VAL A 57 -26.69 27.11 -18.04
C VAL A 57 -26.22 28.55 -17.70
N ASN A 58 -26.06 28.87 -16.41
CA ASN A 58 -25.55 30.14 -15.90
C ASN A 58 -24.18 30.04 -15.21
N ASP A 59 -23.57 28.84 -15.13
CA ASP A 59 -22.18 28.70 -14.69
C ASP A 59 -21.28 29.17 -15.82
N THR A 60 -20.71 30.36 -15.66
CA THR A 60 -19.75 30.91 -16.61
C THR A 60 -18.32 30.43 -16.33
N GLU A 61 -18.08 29.73 -15.22
CA GLU A 61 -16.77 29.12 -14.92
C GLU A 61 -16.69 27.71 -15.49
N GLU A 62 -15.95 27.57 -16.59
CA GLU A 62 -15.60 26.28 -17.17
C GLU A 62 -14.65 25.49 -16.24
N VAL A 63 -15.21 24.76 -15.28
CA VAL A 63 -14.47 23.87 -14.38
C VAL A 63 -14.06 22.59 -15.12
N TYR A 64 -12.77 22.52 -15.47
CA TYR A 64 -12.14 21.33 -16.05
C TYR A 64 -11.27 20.56 -15.05
N PRO A 65 -11.11 19.24 -15.21
CA PRO A 65 -10.10 18.48 -14.47
C PRO A 65 -8.70 19.00 -14.79
N THR A 66 -7.90 19.18 -13.75
CA THR A 66 -6.48 19.48 -13.87
C THR A 66 -5.70 18.27 -14.38
N ARG A 67 -4.51 18.50 -14.93
CA ARG A 67 -3.60 17.41 -15.36
C ARG A 67 -3.26 16.46 -14.21
N SER A 68 -3.15 16.96 -12.98
CA SER A 68 -2.89 16.13 -11.79
C SER A 68 -4.08 15.25 -11.43
N GLU A 69 -5.30 15.77 -11.53
CA GLU A 69 -6.52 14.98 -11.29
C GLU A 69 -6.71 13.89 -12.38
N LEU A 70 -6.44 14.21 -13.64
CA LEU A 70 -6.42 13.23 -14.73
C LEU A 70 -5.31 12.19 -14.53
N GLY A 71 -4.12 12.61 -14.12
CA GLY A 71 -3.01 11.71 -13.80
C GLY A 71 -3.34 10.75 -12.66
N ALA A 72 -3.97 11.26 -11.59
CA ALA A 72 -4.45 10.46 -10.48
C ALA A 72 -5.51 9.43 -10.93
N LEU A 73 -6.45 9.83 -11.79
CA LEU A 73 -7.43 8.91 -12.39
C LEU A 73 -6.77 7.77 -13.15
N VAL A 74 -5.82 8.08 -14.04
CA VAL A 74 -5.08 7.07 -14.80
C VAL A 74 -4.29 6.15 -13.87
N ARG A 75 -3.70 6.68 -12.79
CA ARG A 75 -2.98 5.85 -11.82
C ARG A 75 -3.88 4.84 -11.13
N VAL A 76 -5.05 5.28 -10.63
CA VAL A 76 -6.03 4.39 -9.99
C VAL A 76 -6.50 3.29 -10.95
N VAL A 77 -6.77 3.62 -12.21
CA VAL A 77 -7.18 2.64 -13.23
C VAL A 77 -6.05 1.63 -13.51
N ASN A 78 -4.82 2.10 -13.69
CA ASN A 78 -3.68 1.23 -13.97
C ASN A 78 -3.41 0.25 -12.81
N GLU A 79 -3.54 0.71 -11.58
CA GLU A 79 -3.36 -0.12 -10.38
C GLU A 79 -4.39 -1.24 -10.30
N GLU A 80 -5.66 -0.93 -10.58
CA GLU A 80 -6.72 -1.95 -10.63
C GLU A 80 -6.53 -2.94 -11.79
N LEU A 81 -6.10 -2.46 -12.97
CA LEU A 81 -5.78 -3.35 -14.09
C LEU A 81 -4.64 -4.30 -13.75
N ARG A 82 -3.58 -3.79 -13.10
CA ARG A 82 -2.45 -4.60 -12.63
C ARG A 82 -2.91 -5.70 -11.67
N ARG A 83 -3.69 -5.34 -10.64
CA ARG A 83 -4.26 -6.31 -9.68
C ARG A 83 -5.06 -7.42 -10.37
N ARG A 84 -5.86 -7.08 -11.38
CA ARG A 84 -6.65 -8.05 -12.16
C ARG A 84 -5.79 -8.97 -13.01
N ILE A 85 -4.72 -8.44 -13.62
CA ILE A 85 -3.74 -9.24 -14.37
C ILE A 85 -3.10 -10.26 -13.42
N GLU A 86 -2.55 -9.80 -12.30
CA GLU A 86 -1.89 -10.67 -11.30
C GLU A 86 -2.85 -11.76 -10.79
N THR A 87 -4.11 -11.41 -10.50
CA THR A 87 -5.14 -12.38 -10.07
C THR A 87 -5.44 -13.43 -11.15
N THR A 88 -5.52 -12.99 -12.41
CA THR A 88 -5.81 -13.87 -13.55
C THR A 88 -4.63 -14.81 -13.82
N GLU A 89 -3.40 -14.30 -13.77
CA GLU A 89 -2.18 -15.09 -13.90
C GLU A 89 -2.08 -16.15 -12.79
N GLY A 90 -2.37 -15.76 -11.54
CA GLY A 90 -2.44 -16.70 -10.41
C GLY A 90 -3.48 -17.80 -10.65
N THR A 91 -4.67 -17.44 -11.12
CA THR A 91 -5.75 -18.39 -11.43
C THR A 91 -5.34 -19.37 -12.54
N ILE A 92 -4.72 -18.87 -13.62
CA ILE A 92 -4.23 -19.71 -14.72
C ILE A 92 -3.15 -20.69 -14.22
N GLN A 93 -2.25 -20.21 -13.36
CA GLN A 93 -1.19 -21.05 -12.79
C GLN A 93 -1.78 -22.15 -11.90
N SER A 94 -2.75 -21.85 -11.04
CA SER A 94 -3.47 -22.85 -10.25
C SER A 94 -4.17 -23.89 -11.13
N LEU A 95 -4.83 -23.46 -12.21
CA LEU A 95 -5.47 -24.34 -13.19
C LEU A 95 -4.48 -25.30 -13.85
N ARG A 96 -3.29 -24.81 -14.21
CA ARG A 96 -2.22 -25.63 -14.81
C ARG A 96 -1.70 -26.68 -13.83
N VAL A 97 -1.49 -26.31 -12.56
CA VAL A 97 -1.06 -27.23 -11.51
C VAL A 97 -2.09 -28.34 -11.33
N ALA A 98 -3.37 -27.97 -11.14
CA ALA A 98 -4.45 -28.95 -10.98
C ALA A 98 -4.60 -29.88 -12.21
N ALA A 99 -4.45 -29.36 -13.43
CA ALA A 99 -4.48 -30.17 -14.64
C ALA A 99 -3.31 -31.17 -14.72
N SER A 100 -2.11 -30.77 -14.30
CA SER A 100 -0.94 -31.66 -14.27
C SER A 100 -1.04 -32.75 -13.19
N GLU A 101 -1.65 -32.44 -12.05
CA GLU A 101 -1.91 -33.39 -10.98
C GLU A 101 -3.00 -34.41 -11.38
N GLY A 102 -4.02 -33.97 -12.13
CA GLY A 102 -5.10 -34.83 -12.63
C GLY A 102 -4.70 -35.82 -13.74
N THR A 103 -3.58 -35.60 -14.44
CA THR A 103 -3.05 -36.51 -15.47
C THR A 103 -2.15 -37.63 -14.92
N GLY A 104 -1.85 -37.63 -13.62
CA GLY A 104 -1.01 -38.64 -12.96
C GLY A 104 -1.77 -39.81 -12.32
N GLN A 105 -3.08 -39.96 -12.58
CA GLN A 105 -3.95 -41.03 -12.07
C GLN A 105 -4.42 -41.96 -13.18
#